data_AF-A0A951HES7-F1
#
_entry.id   AF-A0A951HES7-F1
#
_cell.length_a   1.000
_cell.length_b   1.000
_cell.length_c   1.000
_cell.angle_alpha   90.00
_cell.angle_beta   90.00
_cell.angle_gamma   90.00
#
_symmetry.space_group_name_H-M   'P 1'
#
loop_
_entity.id
_entity.type
_entity.pdbx_description
1 polymer ?
#
loop_
_entity_poly.entity_id
_entity_poly.type
_entity_poly.pdbx_seq_one_letter_code
_entity_poly.pdbx_strand_id
1 'polypeptide(L)'
;MHRNDVVPELEARVAGASPRAQDAALAHYKKMYDRSSALARIGVWECDLATEELTWTDGVYDLFDLPRGSPLRRAEILDCYDPESRREMERLRARTIRDGGSFSLDIFIRTAKGNEKWLRLTGDVEREG
;
A
#
# COMPACT_ATOMS: atom_id res chain seq x y z
N MET A 1 42.57 8.78 7.83
CA MET A 1 42.07 8.92 6.44
C MET A 1 42.04 7.53 5.83
N HIS A 2 40.92 6.82 5.94
CA HIS A 2 40.75 5.48 5.36
C HIS A 2 39.65 5.59 4.31
N ARG A 3 40.03 5.51 3.03
CA ARG A 3 39.10 5.45 1.90
C ARG A 3 38.39 4.11 1.96
N ASN A 4 37.06 4.14 1.99
CA ASN A 4 36.22 2.95 1.97
C ASN A 4 35.89 2.63 0.50
N ASP A 5 36.77 1.86 -0.16
CA ASP A 5 36.69 1.50 -1.58
C ASP A 5 35.80 0.26 -1.82
N VAL A 6 34.55 0.26 -1.32
CA VAL A 6 33.64 -0.92 -1.45
C VAL A 6 32.34 -0.62 -2.22
N VAL A 7 32.17 0.59 -2.76
CA VAL A 7 30.89 1.00 -3.41
C VAL A 7 30.77 0.73 -4.94
N PRO A 8 31.81 0.58 -5.78
CA PRO A 8 31.60 0.53 -7.24
C PRO A 8 30.94 -0.75 -7.78
N GLU A 9 31.02 -1.86 -7.06
CA GLU A 9 30.71 -3.20 -7.61
C GLU A 9 29.21 -3.55 -7.55
N LEU A 10 28.45 -2.88 -6.68
CA LEU A 10 27.00 -3.08 -6.56
C LEU A 10 26.23 -2.37 -7.68
N GLU A 11 26.70 -1.20 -8.14
CA GLU A 11 26.05 -0.44 -9.21
C GLU A 11 26.23 -1.11 -10.59
N ALA A 12 27.38 -1.74 -10.82
CA ALA A 12 27.68 -2.43 -12.09
C ALA A 12 26.80 -3.68 -12.33
N ARG A 13 26.36 -4.37 -11.26
CA ARG A 13 25.50 -5.57 -11.38
C ARG A 13 24.06 -5.26 -11.75
N VAL A 14 23.58 -4.04 -11.49
CA VAL A 14 22.23 -3.60 -11.88
C VAL A 14 22.22 -3.20 -13.36
N ALA A 15 23.29 -2.60 -13.87
CA ALA A 15 23.39 -2.14 -15.26
C ALA A 15 23.64 -3.26 -16.30
N GLY A 16 24.08 -4.47 -15.88
CA GLY A 16 24.45 -5.57 -16.78
C GLY A 16 23.40 -6.66 -17.02
N ALA A 17 22.24 -6.59 -16.36
CA ALA A 17 21.21 -7.63 -16.48
C ALA A 17 20.36 -7.43 -17.75
N SER A 18 20.25 -8.48 -18.58
CA SER A 18 19.31 -8.49 -19.72
C SER A 18 17.87 -8.20 -19.23
N PRO A 19 17.03 -7.51 -20.03
CA PRO A 19 15.62 -7.26 -19.68
C PRO A 19 14.88 -8.51 -19.18
N ARG A 20 15.11 -9.67 -19.80
CA ARG A 20 14.53 -10.96 -19.37
C ARG A 20 14.93 -11.37 -17.95
N ALA A 21 16.17 -11.11 -17.55
CA ALA A 21 16.65 -11.43 -16.21
C ALA A 21 16.05 -10.48 -15.17
N GLN A 22 15.86 -9.21 -15.54
CA GLN A 22 15.16 -8.22 -14.71
C GLN A 22 13.68 -8.59 -14.54
N ASP A 23 12.99 -8.97 -15.63
CA ASP A 23 11.60 -9.42 -15.61
C ASP A 23 11.41 -10.66 -14.72
N ALA A 24 12.30 -11.64 -14.85
CA ALA A 24 12.25 -12.86 -14.05
C ALA A 24 12.49 -12.58 -12.56
N ALA A 25 13.43 -11.69 -12.23
CA ALA A 25 13.68 -11.27 -10.85
C ALA A 25 12.46 -10.52 -10.27
N LEU A 26 11.88 -9.58 -11.01
CA LEU A 26 10.68 -8.86 -10.60
C LEU A 26 9.51 -9.81 -10.34
N ALA A 27 9.28 -10.77 -11.26
CA ALA A 27 8.25 -11.79 -11.09
C ALA A 27 8.49 -12.66 -9.85
N HIS A 28 9.75 -13.01 -9.56
CA HIS A 28 10.11 -13.77 -8.37
C HIS A 28 9.82 -13.00 -7.08
N TYR A 29 10.25 -11.74 -6.99
CA TYR A 29 10.00 -10.90 -5.81
C TYR A 29 8.52 -10.61 -5.62
N LYS A 30 7.78 -10.31 -6.70
CA LYS A 30 6.33 -10.14 -6.64
C LYS A 30 5.65 -11.39 -6.06
N LYS A 31 6.02 -12.58 -6.56
CA LYS A 31 5.46 -13.84 -6.05
C LYS A 31 5.79 -14.08 -4.57
N MET A 32 6.99 -13.75 -4.13
CA MET A 32 7.36 -13.84 -2.71
C MET A 32 6.54 -12.88 -1.86
N TYR A 33 6.38 -11.64 -2.31
CA TYR A 33 5.57 -10.62 -1.64
C TYR A 33 4.09 -11.03 -1.57
N ASP A 34 3.49 -11.48 -2.69
CA ASP A 34 2.09 -11.91 -2.72
C ASP A 34 1.84 -13.07 -1.74
N ARG A 35 2.79 -14.00 -1.63
CA ARG A 35 2.70 -15.13 -0.70
C ARG A 35 2.85 -14.70 0.76
N SER A 36 3.82 -13.85 1.08
CA SER A 36 4.06 -13.40 2.46
C SER A 36 2.93 -12.49 2.94
N SER A 37 2.46 -11.58 2.10
CA SER A 37 1.35 -10.67 2.39
C SER A 37 0.04 -11.42 2.65
N ALA A 38 -0.28 -12.42 1.83
CA ALA A 38 -1.45 -13.27 2.04
C ALA A 38 -1.39 -14.05 3.37
N LEU A 39 -0.24 -14.64 3.70
CA LEU A 39 -0.05 -15.36 4.97
C LEU A 39 -0.16 -14.44 6.19
N ALA A 40 0.39 -13.23 6.09
CA ALA A 40 0.35 -12.22 7.14
C ALA A 40 -0.98 -11.44 7.19
N ARG A 41 -1.86 -11.63 6.19
CA ARG A 41 -3.10 -10.88 6.00
C ARG A 41 -2.88 -9.37 5.99
N ILE A 42 -1.84 -8.93 5.26
CA ILE A 42 -1.51 -7.52 5.04
C ILE A 42 -1.69 -7.16 3.57
N GLY A 43 -1.88 -5.87 3.31
CA GLY A 43 -1.91 -5.31 1.96
C GLY A 43 -1.32 -3.92 1.96
N VAL A 44 -1.02 -3.41 0.77
CA VAL A 44 -0.53 -2.05 0.55
C VAL A 44 -1.55 -1.32 -0.31
N TRP A 45 -1.79 -0.07 0.04
CA TRP A 45 -2.68 0.82 -0.66
C TRP A 45 -1.93 2.12 -0.95
N GLU A 46 -2.25 2.73 -2.07
CA GLU A 46 -1.83 4.06 -2.46
C GLU A 46 -3.07 4.86 -2.86
N CYS A 47 -2.99 6.17 -2.68
CA CYS A 47 -4.03 7.11 -3.10
C CYS A 47 -3.32 8.29 -3.74
N ASP A 48 -3.55 8.51 -5.03
CA ASP A 48 -3.17 9.76 -5.67
C ASP A 48 -4.00 10.89 -5.03
N LEU A 49 -3.34 11.93 -4.53
CA LEU A 49 -4.01 13.00 -3.81
C LEU A 49 -4.65 14.05 -4.74
N ALA A 50 -4.23 14.11 -6.01
CA ALA A 50 -4.77 15.01 -7.01
C ALA A 50 -6.01 14.41 -7.70
N THR A 51 -6.00 13.11 -7.99
CA THR A 51 -7.08 12.41 -8.70
C THR A 51 -8.00 11.59 -7.80
N GLU A 52 -7.59 11.35 -6.55
CA GLU A 52 -8.23 10.41 -5.61
C GLU A 52 -8.25 8.94 -6.07
N GLU A 53 -7.48 8.59 -7.09
CA GLU A 53 -7.37 7.23 -7.58
C GLU A 53 -6.67 6.34 -6.54
N LEU A 54 -7.24 5.15 -6.33
CA LEU A 54 -6.72 4.15 -5.39
C LEU A 54 -6.00 3.05 -6.16
N THR A 55 -4.82 2.69 -5.68
CA THR A 55 -4.09 1.50 -6.14
C THR A 55 -3.91 0.55 -4.97
N TRP A 56 -4.39 -0.68 -5.11
CA TRP A 56 -4.37 -1.68 -4.06
C TRP A 56 -3.62 -2.93 -4.50
N THR A 57 -2.85 -3.52 -3.59
CA THR A 57 -2.41 -4.90 -3.75
C THR A 57 -3.56 -5.87 -3.52
N ASP A 58 -3.43 -7.09 -4.04
CA ASP A 58 -4.37 -8.19 -3.84
C ASP A 58 -4.77 -8.39 -2.36
N GLY A 59 -3.83 -8.17 -1.43
CA GLY A 59 -4.08 -8.28 0.00
C GLY A 59 -5.14 -7.30 0.51
N VAL A 60 -5.20 -6.06 -0.02
CA VAL A 60 -6.23 -5.09 0.41
C VAL A 60 -7.61 -5.48 -0.12
N TYR A 61 -7.70 -5.96 -1.37
CA TYR A 61 -8.95 -6.53 -1.90
C TYR A 61 -9.47 -7.67 -1.02
N ASP A 62 -8.59 -8.60 -0.64
CA ASP A 62 -8.93 -9.72 0.23
C ASP A 62 -9.38 -9.23 1.64
N LEU A 63 -8.73 -8.20 2.20
CA LEU A 63 -9.13 -7.61 3.48
C LEU A 63 -10.52 -6.97 3.42
N PHE A 64 -10.87 -6.32 2.30
CA PHE A 64 -12.18 -5.71 2.07
C PHE A 64 -13.22 -6.67 1.48
N ASP A 65 -12.89 -7.96 1.34
CA ASP A 65 -13.72 -9.00 0.69
C ASP A 65 -14.21 -8.61 -0.71
N LEU A 66 -13.42 -7.82 -1.44
CA LEU A 66 -13.71 -7.39 -2.81
C LEU A 66 -13.01 -8.32 -3.82
N PRO A 67 -13.62 -8.62 -4.98
CA PRO A 67 -12.92 -9.32 -6.05
C PRO A 67 -11.68 -8.52 -6.48
N ARG A 68 -10.52 -9.19 -6.61
CA ARG A 68 -9.27 -8.56 -7.05
C ARG A 68 -9.44 -7.95 -8.44
N GLY A 69 -8.97 -6.71 -8.60
CA GLY A 69 -9.14 -5.95 -9.84
C GLY A 69 -10.53 -5.32 -10.03
N SER A 70 -11.40 -5.37 -9.00
CA SER A 70 -12.63 -4.57 -9.03
C SER A 70 -12.29 -3.09 -9.17
N PRO A 71 -13.06 -2.30 -9.94
CA PRO A 71 -12.87 -0.86 -10.01
C PRO A 71 -12.93 -0.24 -8.62
N LEU A 72 -11.95 0.59 -8.28
CA LEU A 72 -11.89 1.26 -7.00
C LEU A 72 -12.44 2.67 -7.13
N ARG A 73 -13.45 2.99 -6.32
CA ARG A 73 -13.94 4.35 -6.12
C ARG A 73 -13.79 4.69 -4.66
N ARG A 74 -12.96 5.69 -4.35
CA ARG A 74 -12.66 6.08 -2.97
C ARG A 74 -13.93 6.28 -2.13
N ALA A 75 -14.93 6.99 -2.66
CA ALA A 75 -16.19 7.22 -1.97
C ALA A 75 -16.89 5.92 -1.54
N GLU A 76 -16.95 4.92 -2.44
CA GLU A 76 -17.58 3.62 -2.15
C GLU A 76 -16.79 2.81 -1.11
N ILE A 77 -15.46 2.89 -1.15
CA ILE A 77 -14.61 2.27 -0.14
C ILE A 77 -14.85 2.89 1.25
N LEU A 78 -15.04 4.20 1.32
CA LEU A 78 -15.32 4.89 2.58
C LEU A 78 -16.66 4.48 3.20
N ASP A 79 -17.60 3.96 2.40
CA ASP A 79 -18.88 3.46 2.91
C ASP A 79 -18.76 2.09 3.60
N CYS A 80 -17.61 1.41 3.45
CA CYS A 80 -17.30 0.22 4.24
C CYS A 80 -16.89 0.56 5.69
N TYR A 81 -16.50 1.81 5.97
CA TYR A 81 -16.08 2.21 7.31
C TYR A 81 -17.30 2.50 8.17
N ASP A 82 -17.24 2.11 9.44
CA ASP A 82 -18.24 2.60 10.39
C ASP A 82 -18.11 4.13 10.56
N PRO A 83 -19.16 4.83 11.01
CA PRO A 83 -19.17 6.29 11.11
C PRO A 83 -18.03 6.89 11.96
N GLU A 84 -17.65 6.22 13.05
CA GLU A 84 -16.57 6.69 13.93
C GLU A 84 -15.20 6.50 13.27
N SER A 85 -14.92 5.31 12.73
CA SER A 85 -13.65 5.04 12.04
C SER A 85 -13.48 5.90 10.80
N ARG A 86 -14.56 6.14 10.03
CA ARG A 86 -14.53 7.04 8.88
C ARG A 86 -14.12 8.45 9.30
N ARG A 87 -14.77 8.99 10.34
CA ARG A 87 -14.50 10.34 10.83
C ARG A 87 -13.05 10.49 11.29
N GLU A 88 -12.52 9.55 12.08
CA GLU A 88 -11.14 9.69 12.58
C GLU A 88 -10.11 9.46 11.47
N MET A 89 -10.35 8.52 10.54
CA MET A 89 -9.50 8.31 9.37
C MET A 89 -9.44 9.58 8.50
N GLU A 90 -10.58 10.21 8.17
CA GLU A 90 -10.61 11.45 7.40
C GLU A 90 -9.89 12.59 8.15
N ARG A 91 -10.06 12.68 9.47
CA ARG A 91 -9.38 13.67 10.32
C ARG A 91 -7.86 13.51 10.30
N LEU A 92 -7.36 12.27 10.44
CA LEU A 92 -5.94 11.96 10.39
C LEU A 92 -5.39 12.20 8.99
N ARG A 93 -6.05 11.70 7.95
CA ARG A 93 -5.67 11.92 6.55
C ARG A 93 -5.52 13.40 6.23
N ALA A 94 -6.51 14.23 6.59
CA ALA A 94 -6.47 15.67 6.32
C ALA A 94 -5.31 16.37 7.03
N ARG A 95 -4.99 15.97 8.27
CA ARG A 95 -3.80 16.47 8.98
C ARG A 95 -2.52 16.06 8.27
N THR A 96 -2.36 14.77 7.97
CA THR A 96 -1.15 14.23 7.37
C THR A 96 -0.88 14.80 5.97
N ILE A 97 -1.93 15.03 5.16
CA ILE A 97 -1.78 15.71 3.87
C ILE A 97 -1.25 17.13 4.05
N ARG A 98 -1.80 17.89 5.00
CA ARG A 98 -1.42 19.29 5.22
C ARG A 98 -0.01 19.41 5.80
N ASP A 99 0.27 18.67 6.86
CA ASP A 99 1.45 18.84 7.69
C ASP A 99 2.61 17.90 7.29
N GLY A 100 2.33 16.88 6.46
CA GLY A 100 3.23 15.78 6.16
C GLY A 100 3.25 14.70 7.25
N GLY A 101 4.08 13.68 7.04
CA GLY A 101 4.31 12.58 7.98
C GLY A 101 3.39 11.38 7.78
N SER A 102 3.18 10.61 8.84
CA SER A 102 2.39 9.37 8.84
C SER A 102 1.28 9.37 9.88
N PHE A 103 0.32 8.47 9.70
CA PHE A 103 -0.70 8.14 10.68
C PHE A 103 -0.86 6.62 10.79
N SER A 104 -1.35 6.18 11.96
CA SER A 104 -1.79 4.81 12.17
C SER A 104 -3.00 4.81 13.10
N LEU A 105 -4.03 4.03 12.75
CA LEU A 105 -5.24 3.89 13.55
C LEU A 105 -5.86 2.50 13.36
N ASP A 106 -6.62 2.06 14.35
CA ASP A 106 -7.54 0.93 14.17
C ASP A 106 -8.85 1.46 13.59
N ILE A 107 -9.37 0.75 12.60
CA ILE A 107 -10.65 1.03 11.96
C ILE A 107 -11.54 -0.20 12.06
N PHE A 108 -12.83 0.04 12.27
CA PHE A 108 -13.86 -0.96 12.12
C PHE A 108 -14.54 -0.79 10.76
N ILE A 109 -14.61 -1.89 10.01
CA ILE A 109 -15.26 -1.91 8.71
C ILE A 109 -16.31 -3.01 8.63
N ARG A 110 -17.31 -2.77 7.79
CA ARG A 110 -18.22 -3.77 7.25
C ARG A 110 -17.93 -3.92 5.76
N THR A 111 -17.46 -5.09 5.35
CA THR A 111 -17.03 -5.33 3.97
C THR A 111 -18.19 -5.38 2.99
N ALA A 112 -17.88 -5.43 1.69
CA ALA A 112 -18.87 -5.61 0.63
C ALA A 112 -19.70 -6.89 0.77
N LYS A 113 -19.18 -7.92 1.45
CA LYS A 113 -19.90 -9.16 1.77
C LYS A 113 -20.68 -9.10 3.08
N GLY A 114 -20.64 -7.96 3.79
CA GLY A 114 -21.29 -7.75 5.08
C GLY A 114 -20.50 -8.27 6.28
N ASN A 115 -19.26 -8.71 6.11
CA ASN A 115 -18.44 -9.15 7.23
C ASN A 115 -17.90 -7.95 8.01
N GLU A 116 -17.98 -8.02 9.33
CA GLU A 116 -17.46 -6.98 10.21
C GLU A 116 -16.09 -7.38 10.75
N LYS A 117 -15.11 -6.47 10.67
CA LYS A 117 -13.76 -6.72 11.19
C LYS A 117 -13.01 -5.43 11.52
N TRP A 118 -12.10 -5.56 12.48
CA TRP A 118 -11.10 -4.55 12.80
C TRP A 118 -9.89 -4.69 11.87
N LEU A 119 -9.41 -3.56 11.36
CA LEU A 119 -8.18 -3.46 10.59
C LEU A 119 -7.27 -2.39 11.19
N ARG A 120 -5.96 -2.59 11.12
CA ARG A 120 -4.97 -1.53 11.32
C ARG A 120 -4.72 -0.83 9.99
N LEU A 121 -5.02 0.47 9.92
CA LEU A 121 -4.68 1.31 8.78
C LEU A 121 -3.48 2.18 9.12
N THR A 122 -2.44 2.10 8.30
CA THR A 122 -1.26 2.97 8.37
C THR A 122 -1.08 3.65 7.01
N GLY A 123 -0.71 4.92 7.00
CA GLY A 123 -0.42 5.68 5.79
C GLY A 123 0.64 6.75 6.05
N ASP A 124 1.40 7.07 5.02
CA ASP A 124 2.36 8.17 4.98
C ASP A 124 2.06 9.02 3.73
N VAL A 125 2.47 10.29 3.73
CA VAL A 125 2.30 11.20 2.60
C VAL A 125 3.66 11.51 1.99
N GLU A 126 3.88 10.96 0.81
CA GLU A 126 5.03 11.30 -0.03
C GLU A 126 4.69 12.53 -0.89
N ARG A 127 5.63 13.48 -0.97
CA ARG A 127 5.55 14.63 -1.87
C ARG A 127 6.72 14.54 -2.85
N GLU A 128 6.43 14.39 -4.13
CA GLU A 128 7.44 14.59 -5.17
C GLU A 128 7.82 16.08 -5.18
N GLY A 129 9.12 16.36 -5.01
CA GLY A 129 9.68 17.70 -4.91
C GLY A 129 10.02 18.33 -6.26
#